data_AF-A0A532D4W4-F1
#
_entry.id   AF-A0A532D4W4-F1
#
_cell.length_a   1.000
_cell.length_b   1.000
_cell.length_c   1.000
_cell.angle_alpha   90.00
_cell.angle_beta   90.00
_cell.angle_gamma   90.00
#
_symmetry.space_group_name_H-M   'P 1'
#
loop_
_entity.id
_entity.type
_entity.pdbx_description
1 polymer ?
#
loop_
_entity_poly.entity_id
_entity_poly.type
_entity_poly.pdbx_seq_one_letter_code
_entity_poly.pdbx_strand_id
1 'polypeptide(L)' 'MSSATVPQAVQLCHELLLWLIPQLDTFPHARRFTLGERIEDGLLEVLELLVESTGKSVGRYLGCEHFL' A
#
# COMPACT_ATOMS: atom_id res chain seq x y z
N MET A 1 -27.27 -10.70 -7.47
CA MET A 1 -26.44 -9.67 -8.13
C MET A 1 -25.24 -9.39 -7.22
N SER A 2 -24.17 -10.18 -7.31
CA SER A 2 -22.93 -9.89 -6.58
C SER A 2 -22.17 -8.83 -7.37
N SER A 3 -22.55 -7.56 -7.21
CA SER A 3 -21.69 -6.45 -7.59
C SER A 3 -20.36 -6.72 -6.89
N ALA A 4 -19.29 -6.94 -7.67
CA ALA A 4 -17.97 -7.27 -7.14
C ALA A 4 -17.53 -6.13 -6.20
N THR A 5 -17.84 -6.30 -4.92
CA THR A 5 -17.66 -5.28 -3.90
C THR A 5 -16.19 -5.32 -3.57
N VAL A 6 -15.50 -4.20 -3.82
CA VAL A 6 -14.14 -4.02 -3.34
C VAL A 6 -14.17 -4.25 -1.83
N PRO A 7 -13.33 -5.14 -1.28
CA PRO A 7 -13.32 -5.39 0.14
C PRO A 7 -13.08 -4.10 0.90
N GLN A 8 -13.77 -3.95 2.01
CA GLN A 8 -13.69 -2.75 2.84
C GLN A 8 -12.24 -2.42 3.23
N ALA A 9 -11.40 -3.43 3.46
CA ALA A 9 -9.98 -3.24 3.77
C ALA A 9 -9.21 -2.52 2.66
N VAL A 10 -9.43 -2.88 1.38
CA VAL A 10 -8.79 -2.24 0.22
C VAL A 10 -9.25 -0.78 0.09
N GLN A 11 -10.55 -0.54 0.27
CA GLN A 11 -11.11 0.81 0.22
C GLN A 11 -10.53 1.70 1.33
N LEU A 12 -10.44 1.20 2.56
CA LEU A 12 -9.90 1.95 3.70
C LEU A 12 -8.40 2.23 3.54
N CYS A 13 -7.61 1.27 3.03
CA CYS A 13 -6.20 1.50 2.74
C CYS A 13 -5.99 2.54 1.63
N HIS A 14 -6.84 2.54 0.61
CA HIS A 14 -6.82 3.58 -0.42
C HIS A 14 -7.16 4.97 0.14
N GLU A 15 -8.18 5.08 0.99
CA GLU A 15 -8.51 6.34 1.67
C GLU A 15 -7.38 6.81 2.61
N LEU A 16 -6.72 5.87 3.28
CA LEU A 16 -5.54 6.16 4.11
C LEU A 16 -4.39 6.74 3.28
N LEU A 17 -4.10 6.17 2.10
CA LEU A 17 -3.08 6.72 1.18
C LEU A 17 -3.40 8.16 0.78
N LEU A 18 -4.66 8.44 0.41
CA LEU A 18 -5.09 9.79 0.05
C LEU A 18 -4.92 10.78 1.21
N TRP A 19 -5.18 10.34 2.44
CA TRP A 19 -4.95 11.16 3.64
C TRP A 19 -3.47 11.30 3.98
N LEU A 20 -2.64 10.29 3.70
CA LEU A 20 -1.23 10.26 4.05
C LEU A 20 -0.40 11.23 3.20
N ILE A 21 -0.67 11.34 1.89
CA ILE A 21 0.08 12.22 0.96
C ILE A 21 0.24 13.65 1.50
N PRO A 22 -0.81 14.38 1.92
CA PRO A 22 -0.64 15.73 2.48
C PRO A 22 0.11 15.73 3.81
N GLN A 23 0.09 14.65 4.59
CA GLN A 23 0.88 14.57 5.82
C GLN A 23 2.37 14.43 5.53
N LEU A 24 2.75 13.62 4.53
CA LEU A 24 4.14 13.49 4.09
C LEU A 24 4.69 14.80 3.51
N ASP A 25 3.83 15.62 2.91
CA ASP A 25 4.23 16.94 2.39
C ASP A 25 4.71 17.88 3.51
N THR A 26 4.13 17.76 4.72
CA THR A 26 4.50 18.57 5.89
C THR A 26 5.84 18.20 6.53
N PHE A 27 6.46 17.09 6.13
CA PHE A 27 7.71 16.66 6.74
C PHE A 27 8.86 17.62 6.40
N PRO A 28 9.76 17.89 7.38
CA PRO A 28 10.94 18.68 7.10
C PRO A 28 11.76 18.03 5.99
N HIS A 29 12.28 18.82 5.06
CA HIS A 29 12.97 18.37 3.84
C HIS A 29 14.04 17.29 4.11
N ALA A 30 14.74 17.38 5.25
CA ALA A 30 15.75 16.42 5.69
C ALA A 30 15.23 14.99 5.95
N ARG A 31 13.92 14.82 6.20
CA ARG A 31 13.28 13.55 6.57
C ARG A 31 12.21 13.12 5.57
N ARG A 32 11.77 14.02 4.68
CA ARG A 32 10.74 13.74 3.68
C ARG A 32 11.14 12.61 2.72
N PHE A 33 12.35 12.66 2.17
CA PHE A 33 12.82 11.66 1.20
C PHE A 33 13.19 10.32 1.83
N THR A 34 13.51 10.28 3.13
CA THR A 34 13.89 9.03 3.80
C THR A 34 12.72 8.39 4.52
N LEU A 35 11.97 9.16 5.30
CA LEU A 35 10.85 8.65 6.06
C LEU A 35 9.55 8.67 5.26
N GLY A 36 9.32 9.73 4.47
CA GLY A 36 8.09 9.83 3.66
C GLY A 36 8.04 8.76 2.57
N GLU A 37 9.13 8.59 1.83
CA GLU A 37 9.24 7.55 0.80
C GLU A 37 9.01 6.15 1.39
N ARG A 38 9.63 5.82 2.54
CA ARG A 38 9.45 4.52 3.20
C ARG A 38 8.03 4.27 3.70
N ILE A 39 7.34 5.31 4.16
CA ILE A 39 5.95 5.17 4.62
C ILE A 39 5.03 5.00 3.41
N GLU A 40 5.25 5.77 2.34
CA GLU A 40 4.47 5.63 1.09
C GLU A 40 4.64 4.24 0.48
N ASP A 41 5.88 3.78 0.32
CA ASP A 41 6.23 2.47 -0.25
C ASP A 41 5.63 1.32 0.58
N GLY A 42 5.80 1.35 1.91
CA GLY A 42 5.21 0.34 2.79
C GLY A 42 3.68 0.33 2.79
N LEU A 43 3.03 1.48 2.60
CA LEU A 43 1.56 1.54 2.55
C LEU A 43 1.01 1.04 1.20
N LEU A 44 1.77 1.25 0.11
CA LEU A 44 1.48 0.66 -1.21
C LEU A 44 1.64 -0.85 -1.18
N GLU A 45 2.71 -1.38 -0.56
CA GLU A 45 2.91 -2.82 -0.36
C GLU A 45 1.72 -3.47 0.37
N VAL A 46 1.23 -2.84 1.44
CA VAL A 46 0.04 -3.32 2.17
C VAL A 46 -1.20 -3.34 1.27
N LEU A 47 -1.40 -2.32 0.45
CA LEU A 47 -2.52 -2.26 -0.49
C LEU A 47 -2.43 -3.39 -1.53
N GLU A 48 -1.24 -3.65 -2.07
CA GLU A 48 -0.99 -4.74 -3.01
C GLU A 48 -1.31 -6.10 -2.39
N LEU A 49 -0.82 -6.37 -1.17
CA LEU A 49 -1.09 -7.60 -0.43
C LEU A 49 -2.59 -7.79 -0.15
N LEU A 50 -3.32 -6.71 0.17
CA LEU A 50 -4.77 -6.77 0.38
C LEU A 50 -5.50 -7.10 -0.93
N VAL A 51 -5.11 -6.51 -2.04
CA VAL A 51 -5.69 -6.79 -3.36
C VAL A 51 -5.40 -8.22 -3.80
N GLU A 52 -4.18 -8.71 -3.58
CA GLU A 52 -3.77 -10.10 -3.87
C GLU A 52 -4.59 -11.09 -3.03
N SER A 53 -4.72 -10.83 -1.72
CA SER A 53 -5.48 -11.67 -0.78
C SER A 53 -6.98 -11.78 -1.11
N THR A 54 -7.51 -10.79 -1.83
CA THR A 54 -8.92 -10.72 -2.24
C THR A 54 -9.25 -11.69 -3.38
N GLY A 55 -8.25 -12.36 -3.97
CA GLY A 55 -8.48 -13.38 -4.99
C GLY A 55 -8.62 -12.82 -6.40
N LYS A 56 -8.24 -11.56 -6.63
CA LYS A 56 -7.76 -11.17 -7.96
C LYS A 56 -6.36 -11.72 -8.07
N SER A 57 -6.22 -12.94 -8.60
CA SER A 57 -4.93 -13.57 -8.87
C SER A 57 -4.12 -12.73 -9.86
N VAL A 58 -3.51 -11.64 -9.39
CA VAL A 58 -2.39 -11.00 -10.06
C VAL A 58 -1.21 -11.90 -9.74
N GLY A 59 -1.02 -12.88 -10.61
CA GLY A 59 0.01 -13.87 -10.44
C GLY A 59 1.40 -13.24 -10.35
N ARG A 60 2.15 -13.77 -9.37
CA ARG A 60 3.60 -13.69 -9.15
C ARG A 60 4.09 -12.47 -8.37
N TYR A 61 4.39 -12.66 -7.08
CA TYR A 61 5.73 -12.46 -6.49
C TYR A 61 5.97 -13.44 -5.32
N LEU A 62 6.05 -14.73 -5.65
CA LEU A 62 6.83 -15.67 -4.84
C LEU A 62 8.21 -15.74 -5.48
N GLY A 63 9.21 -15.09 -4.88
CA GLY A 63 10.60 -15.28 -5.26
C GLY A 63 11.54 -14.24 -4.68
N CYS A 64 12.25 -14.65 -3.62
CA CYS A 64 13.45 -14.02 -3.05
C CYS A 64 13.13 -12.67 -2.36
N GLU A 65 13.27 -12.51 -1.05
CA GLU A 65 14.51 -12.65 -0.31
C GLU A 65 14.24 -12.85 1.20
N HIS A 66 14.22 -14.12 1.59
CA HIS A 66 14.57 -14.56 2.93
C HIS A 66 15.85 -15.40 2.74
N PHE A 67 16.94 -14.98 3.40
CA PHE A 67 18.27 -15.63 3.46
C PHE A 67 19.27 -15.38 2.31
N LEU A 68 20.03 -14.30 2.41
CA LEU A 68 21.50 -14.30 2.23
C LEU A 68 22.14 -13.26 3.16
#